data_AF-C7Q252-F1
#
_entry.id   AF-C7Q252-F1
#
_cell.length_a   1.000
_cell.length_b   1.000
_cell.length_c   1.000
_cell.angle_alpha   90.00
_cell.angle_beta   90.00
_cell.angle_gamma   90.00
#
_symmetry.space_group_name_H-M   'P 1'
#
loop_
_entity.id
_entity.type
_entity.pdbx_description
1 polymer ?
#
loop_
_entity_poly.entity_id
_entity_poly.type
_entity_poly.pdbx_seq_one_letter_code
_entity_poly.pdbx_strand_id
1 'polypeptide(L)'
;MRFGIKGGSIAVLTTAVLATAACSSSGQIGASGAGTSAPGSPAASTGKTAVTPPNTALAPSTSGASSANSTGSTSSSGGTTTGGKSLTTDQISANLLTDKDDPGYTYDASEDGTSVTDTQDVVSSGGGACQTFVDAENGLSTKYGTTAEVDRELTKSAEGHVIEDSVLAMPSPDKALAMVSDLSGSLQSCKKLSVAISGKPGSMELSAIPQLMKHGQAGYLNYLTVGGKTVLLTADLVQVGSAVSVVVLLGPVTNDKTELGQMGSTMGHLSDLQVARLKKAQGLG
;
A
#
# COMPACT_ATOMS: atom_id res chain seq x y z
N MET A 1 10.72 4.65 -27.06
CA MET A 1 11.63 4.67 -25.88
C MET A 1 10.98 3.78 -24.84
N ARG A 2 11.61 2.67 -24.45
CA ARG A 2 11.04 1.68 -23.52
C ARG A 2 11.46 2.07 -22.10
N PHE A 3 10.53 2.55 -21.28
CA PHE A 3 10.76 2.71 -19.84
C PHE A 3 10.41 1.39 -19.18
N GLY A 4 11.44 0.64 -18.76
CA GLY A 4 11.25 -0.54 -17.93
C GLY A 4 11.13 -0.11 -16.48
N ILE A 5 9.92 -0.15 -15.93
CA ILE A 5 9.66 0.01 -14.51
C ILE A 5 9.32 -1.37 -13.98
N LYS A 6 10.23 -1.96 -13.22
CA LYS A 6 10.07 -3.27 -12.59
C LYS A 6 10.02 -3.05 -11.08
N GLY A 7 8.94 -3.49 -10.45
CA GLY A 7 8.68 -3.38 -9.02
C GLY A 7 7.33 -2.73 -8.76
N GLY A 8 6.26 -3.49 -8.91
CA GLY A 8 4.87 -3.06 -8.73
C GLY A 8 4.47 -2.97 -7.27
N SER A 9 5.10 -2.10 -6.49
CA SER A 9 4.34 -1.46 -5.40
C SER A 9 3.62 -0.24 -5.97
N ILE A 10 2.83 0.42 -5.13
CA ILE A 10 2.22 1.76 -5.35
C ILE A 10 3.22 2.82 -5.90
N ALA A 11 4.51 2.51 -6.00
CA ALA A 11 5.49 3.18 -6.86
C ALA A 11 5.12 3.23 -8.38
N VAL A 12 4.51 2.18 -8.96
CA VAL A 12 4.01 2.23 -10.36
C VAL A 12 2.87 3.23 -10.49
N LEU A 13 2.00 3.30 -9.47
CA LEU A 13 0.92 4.29 -9.37
C LEU A 13 1.45 5.72 -9.42
N THR A 14 2.65 5.99 -8.92
CA THR A 14 3.23 7.35 -9.02
C THR A 14 3.56 7.72 -10.47
N THR A 15 3.94 6.75 -11.31
CA THR A 15 4.28 6.98 -12.72
C THR A 15 3.03 7.28 -13.55
N ALA A 16 1.93 6.54 -13.33
CA ALA A 16 0.65 6.79 -13.98
C ALA A 16 0.12 8.21 -13.67
N VAL A 17 0.22 8.64 -12.40
CA VAL A 17 -0.13 10.00 -11.94
C VAL A 17 0.75 11.09 -12.56
N LEU A 18 2.04 10.81 -12.73
CA LEU A 18 2.97 11.72 -13.43
C LEU A 18 2.69 11.81 -14.93
N ALA A 19 2.31 10.71 -15.58
CA ALA A 19 2.09 10.61 -17.02
C ALA A 19 0.74 11.21 -17.47
N THR A 20 -0.37 10.89 -16.77
CA THR A 20 -1.69 11.49 -17.06
C THR A 20 -1.66 13.01 -16.90
N ALA A 21 -0.95 13.50 -15.88
CA ALA A 21 -0.84 14.93 -15.64
C ALA A 21 0.19 15.65 -16.52
N ALA A 22 0.90 14.94 -17.41
CA ALA A 22 1.74 15.53 -18.47
C ALA A 22 1.00 15.68 -19.80
N CYS A 23 -0.07 14.92 -20.04
CA CYS A 23 -0.86 15.00 -21.27
C CYS A 23 -1.99 16.05 -21.21
N SER A 24 -2.40 16.49 -20.02
CA SER A 24 -3.49 17.48 -19.86
C SER A 24 -3.08 18.95 -20.02
N SER A 25 -1.82 19.27 -20.36
CA SER A 25 -1.33 20.67 -20.46
C SER A 25 -1.29 21.24 -21.88
N SER A 26 -1.72 20.49 -22.91
CA SER A 26 -1.75 21.00 -24.29
C SER A 26 -3.15 21.44 -24.69
N GLY A 27 -3.62 22.60 -24.22
CA GLY A 27 -4.91 23.11 -24.72
C GLY A 27 -5.56 24.29 -24.01
N GLN A 28 -4.86 25.39 -23.71
CA GLN A 28 -5.50 26.72 -23.76
C GLN A 28 -4.47 27.84 -23.77
N ILE A 29 -4.22 28.38 -24.96
CA ILE A 29 -3.58 29.69 -25.15
C ILE A 29 -4.69 30.73 -25.00
N GLY A 30 -4.62 31.53 -23.93
CA GLY A 30 -5.48 32.68 -23.70
C GLY A 30 -4.69 33.73 -22.91
N ALA A 31 -4.32 34.81 -23.60
CA ALA A 31 -3.39 35.84 -23.15
C ALA A 31 -4.02 36.89 -22.21
N SER A 32 -3.11 37.70 -21.62
CA SER A 32 -3.25 38.99 -20.90
C SER A 32 -3.56 38.90 -19.40
N GLY A 33 -2.88 39.63 -18.50
CA GLY A 33 -1.94 40.73 -18.63
C GLY A 33 -1.24 41.07 -17.31
N ALA A 34 -0.41 42.13 -17.38
CA ALA A 34 0.69 42.52 -16.50
C ALA A 34 0.41 42.77 -15.01
N GLY A 35 1.47 42.65 -14.19
CA GLY A 35 1.52 43.14 -12.81
C GLY A 35 2.86 42.92 -12.12
N THR A 36 3.84 43.79 -12.39
CA THR A 36 5.12 43.95 -11.67
C THR A 36 4.94 44.30 -10.18
N SER A 37 5.75 43.72 -9.29
CA SER A 37 6.62 44.43 -8.28
C SER A 37 7.21 43.45 -7.24
N ALA A 38 8.54 43.36 -7.22
CA ALA A 38 9.38 43.09 -6.03
C ALA A 38 9.77 44.48 -5.42
N PRO A 39 10.37 44.65 -4.21
CA PRO A 39 11.43 43.82 -3.60
C PRO A 39 11.41 43.70 -2.05
N GLY A 40 12.35 42.92 -1.49
CA GLY A 40 12.79 43.12 -0.10
C GLY A 40 13.41 41.89 0.59
N SER A 41 14.73 41.72 0.46
CA SER A 41 15.56 40.99 1.44
C SER A 41 15.89 41.89 2.63
N PRO A 42 16.15 41.32 3.83
CA PRO A 42 17.54 41.39 4.32
C PRO A 42 18.05 40.18 5.15
N ALA A 43 19.35 39.93 4.96
CA ALA A 43 20.43 39.60 5.90
C ALA A 43 20.25 38.73 7.17
N ALA A 44 20.99 37.61 7.16
CA ALA A 44 21.97 37.11 8.14
C ALA A 44 21.84 37.40 9.65
N SER A 45 21.94 36.32 10.44
CA SER A 45 22.53 36.34 11.79
C SER A 45 23.08 34.96 12.18
N THR A 46 24.36 34.96 12.55
CA THR A 46 25.15 33.87 13.14
C THR A 46 24.79 33.64 14.61
N GLY A 47 24.59 32.40 15.03
CA GLY A 47 24.44 32.03 16.44
C GLY A 47 24.91 30.60 16.69
N LYS A 48 26.13 30.50 17.23
CA LYS A 48 26.82 29.26 17.61
C LYS A 48 26.57 29.04 19.11
N THR A 49 26.00 27.90 19.50
CA THR A 49 26.10 27.43 20.89
C THR A 49 26.08 25.92 20.94
N ALA A 50 27.25 25.37 21.24
CA ALA A 50 27.43 24.00 21.69
C ALA A 50 26.84 23.86 23.10
N VAL A 51 26.10 22.78 23.35
CA VAL A 51 25.76 22.32 24.70
C VAL A 51 25.89 20.80 24.72
N THR A 52 26.96 20.34 25.36
CA THR A 52 27.12 19.02 26.00
C THR A 52 26.62 19.19 27.44
N PRO A 53 25.86 18.27 28.08
CA PRO A 53 26.45 17.20 28.92
C PRO A 53 25.49 15.99 29.15
N PRO A 54 25.71 15.10 30.14
CA PRO A 54 26.91 14.34 30.48
C PRO A 54 26.64 12.81 30.42
N ASN A 55 27.76 12.08 30.47
CA ASN A 55 27.85 10.64 30.69
C ASN A 55 27.54 10.33 32.17
N THR A 56 26.59 9.43 32.45
CA THR A 56 26.48 8.75 33.75
C THR A 56 26.19 7.27 33.51
N ALA A 57 27.23 6.45 33.72
CA ALA A 57 27.13 5.01 33.79
C ALA A 57 26.57 4.58 35.15
N LEU A 58 25.59 3.66 35.16
CA LEU A 58 25.27 2.78 36.27
C LEU A 58 24.79 1.42 35.73
N ALA A 59 25.67 0.43 35.80
CA ALA A 59 25.33 -0.97 36.11
C ALA A 59 25.88 -1.23 37.53
N PRO A 60 25.60 -2.35 38.23
CA PRO A 60 24.92 -3.60 37.84
C PRO A 60 23.87 -4.06 38.88
N SER A 61 23.15 -5.17 38.64
CA SER A 61 22.82 -6.21 39.64
C SER A 61 22.09 -7.40 39.02
N THR A 62 22.39 -8.56 39.59
CA THR A 62 22.20 -9.93 39.12
C THR A 62 20.94 -10.61 39.65
N SER A 63 20.77 -11.86 39.17
CA SER A 63 20.13 -13.03 39.80
C SER A 63 18.61 -13.19 39.73
N GLY A 64 18.21 -14.27 39.03
CA GLY A 64 16.85 -14.80 39.03
C GLY A 64 16.74 -16.05 38.16
N ALA A 65 17.62 -17.03 38.33
CA ALA A 65 17.43 -18.36 37.77
C ALA A 65 16.38 -19.09 38.59
N SER A 66 15.33 -19.60 37.94
CA SER A 66 14.41 -20.57 38.53
C SER A 66 14.03 -21.58 37.46
N SER A 67 14.60 -22.78 37.62
CA SER A 67 14.29 -23.99 36.90
C SER A 67 12.84 -24.39 37.15
N ALA A 68 12.05 -24.52 36.10
CA ALA A 68 10.78 -25.24 36.12
C ALA A 68 10.84 -26.35 35.08
N ASN A 69 11.12 -27.55 35.58
CA ASN A 69 11.00 -28.81 34.89
C ASN A 69 9.49 -29.06 34.66
N SER A 70 9.04 -29.11 33.40
CA SER A 70 7.71 -29.60 33.06
C SER A 70 7.83 -30.66 31.96
N THR A 71 7.78 -31.90 32.42
CA THR A 71 7.63 -33.11 31.63
C THR A 71 6.18 -33.16 31.15
N GLY A 72 5.95 -32.86 29.88
CA GLY A 72 4.63 -32.91 29.25
C GLY A 72 4.69 -33.68 27.94
N SER A 73 4.53 -35.01 28.02
CA SER A 73 4.36 -35.88 26.86
C SER A 73 3.07 -35.51 26.14
N THR A 74 3.18 -34.84 24.99
CA THR A 74 2.08 -34.65 24.04
C THR A 74 2.27 -35.64 22.90
N SER A 75 1.42 -36.67 22.94
CA SER A 75 1.20 -37.61 21.85
C SER A 75 0.75 -36.83 20.61
N SER A 76 1.53 -37.01 19.55
CA SER A 76 1.34 -36.49 18.21
C SER A 76 0.12 -37.11 17.53
N SER A 77 -1.05 -36.48 17.67
CA SER A 77 -2.08 -36.58 16.65
C SER A 77 -1.70 -35.66 15.50
N GLY A 78 -1.09 -36.24 14.47
CA GLY A 78 -0.77 -35.57 13.22
C GLY A 78 -2.03 -35.07 12.53
N GLY A 79 -2.46 -33.87 12.92
CA GLY A 79 -3.27 -33.04 12.05
C GLY A 79 -2.38 -32.63 10.90
N THR A 80 -2.64 -33.18 9.72
CA THR A 80 -2.19 -32.57 8.48
C THR A 80 -2.83 -31.19 8.46
N THR A 81 -2.16 -30.19 9.02
CA THR A 81 -2.43 -28.82 8.61
C THR A 81 -2.15 -28.84 7.12
N THR A 82 -3.22 -28.84 6.33
CA THR A 82 -3.20 -28.43 4.94
C THR A 82 -2.71 -26.98 4.96
N GLY A 83 -1.40 -26.79 5.17
CA GLY A 83 -0.73 -25.55 4.91
C GLY A 83 -0.96 -25.33 3.43
N GLY A 84 -1.95 -24.49 3.12
CA GLY A 84 -2.30 -24.16 1.75
C GLY A 84 -1.01 -23.82 1.04
N LYS A 85 -0.64 -24.61 0.04
CA LYS A 85 0.55 -24.34 -0.76
C LYS A 85 0.46 -22.89 -1.22
N SER A 86 1.56 -22.15 -1.06
CA SER A 86 1.67 -20.80 -1.60
C SER A 86 1.29 -20.85 -3.08
N LEU A 87 0.50 -19.88 -3.53
CA LEU A 87 0.07 -19.79 -4.92
C LEU A 87 1.27 -19.51 -5.82
N THR A 88 1.34 -20.16 -6.98
CA THR A 88 2.32 -19.80 -8.02
C THR A 88 1.87 -18.56 -8.78
N THR A 89 2.79 -17.84 -9.43
CA THR A 89 2.49 -16.71 -10.32
C THR A 89 1.38 -17.03 -11.34
N ASP A 90 1.41 -18.21 -11.96
CA ASP A 90 0.38 -18.63 -12.92
C ASP A 90 -1.00 -18.82 -12.27
N GLN A 91 -1.02 -19.39 -11.06
CA GLN A 91 -2.26 -19.53 -10.30
C GLN A 91 -2.79 -18.16 -9.88
N ILE A 92 -1.92 -17.23 -9.52
CA ILE A 92 -2.31 -15.87 -9.18
C ILE A 92 -2.91 -15.17 -10.40
N SER A 93 -2.19 -15.11 -11.53
CA SER A 93 -2.61 -14.42 -12.76
C SER A 93 -3.97 -14.90 -13.27
N ALA A 94 -4.26 -16.20 -13.13
CA ALA A 94 -5.54 -16.79 -13.50
C ALA A 94 -6.73 -16.38 -12.60
N ASN A 95 -6.47 -15.81 -11.42
CA ASN A 95 -7.49 -15.40 -10.44
C ASN A 95 -7.64 -13.88 -10.30
N LEU A 96 -6.81 -13.08 -10.98
CA LEU A 96 -6.97 -11.63 -11.03
C LEU A 96 -8.27 -11.21 -11.73
N LEU A 97 -8.72 -10.00 -11.46
CA LEU A 97 -9.86 -9.35 -12.10
C LEU A 97 -9.65 -9.20 -13.61
N THR A 98 -10.74 -9.03 -14.33
CA THR A 98 -10.77 -8.87 -15.79
C THR A 98 -11.77 -7.79 -16.17
N ASP A 99 -11.72 -7.33 -17.42
CA ASP A 99 -12.68 -6.40 -18.02
C ASP A 99 -14.15 -6.88 -17.96
N LYS A 100 -14.38 -8.17 -17.72
CA LYS A 100 -15.72 -8.75 -17.54
C LYS A 100 -16.31 -8.52 -16.15
N ASP A 101 -15.47 -8.15 -15.18
CA ASP A 101 -15.86 -8.02 -13.77
C ASP A 101 -16.43 -6.65 -13.45
N ASP A 102 -16.05 -5.61 -14.22
CA ASP A 102 -16.65 -4.28 -14.15
C ASP A 102 -16.84 -3.65 -15.54
N PRO A 103 -18.08 -3.61 -16.07
CA PRO A 103 -18.35 -3.09 -17.40
C PRO A 103 -17.85 -1.65 -17.59
N GLY A 104 -17.06 -1.45 -18.65
CA GLY A 104 -16.52 -0.14 -19.02
C GLY A 104 -15.04 0.04 -18.65
N TYR A 105 -14.45 -0.88 -17.90
CA TYR A 105 -13.00 -0.98 -17.78
C TYR A 105 -12.41 -1.79 -18.94
N THR A 106 -11.22 -1.39 -19.38
CA THR A 106 -10.40 -2.09 -20.37
C THR A 106 -9.18 -2.66 -19.71
N TYR A 107 -8.92 -3.94 -19.96
CA TYR A 107 -7.71 -4.62 -19.53
C TYR A 107 -6.57 -4.39 -20.54
N ASP A 108 -5.42 -3.94 -20.05
CA ASP A 108 -4.17 -3.89 -20.81
C ASP A 108 -3.13 -4.83 -20.21
N ALA A 109 -2.93 -5.98 -20.84
CA ALA A 109 -1.97 -6.99 -20.40
C ALA A 109 -0.51 -6.53 -20.44
N SER A 110 -0.20 -5.40 -21.09
CA SER A 110 1.17 -4.87 -21.10
C SER A 110 1.57 -4.21 -19.78
N GLU A 111 0.59 -3.91 -18.93
CA GLU A 111 0.78 -3.35 -17.60
C GLU A 111 0.81 -4.44 -16.51
N ASP A 112 0.60 -5.72 -16.86
CA ASP A 112 0.71 -6.84 -15.90
C ASP A 112 2.14 -6.90 -15.32
N GLY A 113 2.22 -6.80 -14.00
CA GLY A 113 3.45 -6.80 -13.23
C GLY A 113 3.73 -8.15 -12.58
N THR A 114 5.01 -8.52 -12.44
CA THR A 114 5.43 -9.55 -11.50
C THR A 114 6.65 -9.06 -10.75
N SER A 115 6.63 -9.17 -9.43
CA SER A 115 7.76 -8.77 -8.59
C SER A 115 7.87 -9.63 -7.32
N VAL A 116 9.03 -9.55 -6.68
CA VAL A 116 9.34 -10.21 -5.40
C VAL A 116 10.15 -9.31 -4.46
N THR A 117 10.58 -8.12 -4.91
CA THR A 117 11.36 -7.17 -4.13
C THR A 117 11.11 -5.75 -4.61
N ASP A 118 11.07 -4.79 -3.69
CA ASP A 118 11.07 -3.37 -4.01
C ASP A 118 11.99 -2.59 -3.06
N THR A 119 12.34 -1.37 -3.47
CA THR A 119 13.01 -0.40 -2.61
C THR A 119 12.03 0.08 -1.55
N GLN A 120 12.43 -0.03 -0.29
CA GLN A 120 11.60 0.42 0.82
C GLN A 120 11.47 1.95 0.80
N ASP A 121 10.23 2.43 0.79
CA ASP A 121 9.93 3.83 1.00
C ASP A 121 10.17 4.21 2.47
N VAL A 122 10.83 5.36 2.68
CA VAL A 122 11.21 5.82 4.02
C VAL A 122 10.32 6.97 4.45
N VAL A 123 9.67 6.80 5.60
CA VAL A 123 8.85 7.83 6.24
C VAL A 123 9.77 8.86 6.91
N SER A 124 9.66 10.10 6.48
CA SER A 124 10.40 11.23 7.04
C SER A 124 9.64 11.92 8.18
N SER A 125 8.31 11.79 8.23
CA SER A 125 7.47 12.32 9.32
C SER A 125 6.20 11.48 9.49
N GLY A 126 5.69 11.34 10.73
CA GLY A 126 4.47 10.58 11.04
C GLY A 126 4.67 9.53 12.13
N GLY A 127 5.93 9.19 12.44
CA GLY A 127 6.30 8.27 13.52
C GLY A 127 6.26 6.79 13.11
N GLY A 128 6.58 5.91 14.06
CA GLY A 128 6.76 4.48 13.79
C GLY A 128 5.53 3.77 13.24
N ALA A 129 4.32 4.19 13.64
CA ALA A 129 3.09 3.64 13.08
C ALA A 129 2.95 3.94 11.58
N CYS A 130 3.37 5.12 11.12
CA CYS A 130 3.35 5.44 9.69
C CYS A 130 4.40 4.64 8.91
N GLN A 131 5.56 4.36 9.49
CA GLN A 131 6.52 3.45 8.84
C GLN A 131 5.96 2.03 8.77
N THR A 132 5.32 1.53 9.84
CA THR A 132 4.63 0.24 9.81
C THR A 132 3.53 0.19 8.75
N PHE A 133 2.78 1.28 8.55
CA PHE A 133 1.81 1.41 7.47
C PHE A 133 2.50 1.28 6.09
N VAL A 134 3.52 2.09 5.82
CA VAL A 134 4.25 2.08 4.53
C VAL A 134 4.92 0.71 4.28
N ASP A 135 5.46 0.08 5.32
CA ASP A 135 6.05 -1.25 5.22
C ASP A 135 5.02 -2.32 4.87
N ALA A 136 3.80 -2.20 5.41
CA ALA A 136 2.69 -3.11 5.15
C ALA A 136 2.00 -2.84 3.80
N GLU A 137 1.93 -1.58 3.39
CA GLU A 137 1.42 -1.15 2.08
C GLU A 137 2.37 -1.59 0.95
N ASN A 138 3.68 -1.50 1.18
CA ASN A 138 4.69 -2.11 0.31
C ASN A 138 4.73 -3.62 0.55
N GLY A 139 3.85 -4.35 -0.14
CA GLY A 139 3.74 -5.80 -0.07
C GLY A 139 5.05 -6.56 -0.32
N LEU A 140 6.04 -5.93 -0.99
CA LEU A 140 7.36 -6.49 -1.26
C LEU A 140 8.40 -6.21 -0.18
N SER A 141 8.01 -5.57 0.92
CA SER A 141 8.85 -5.40 2.10
C SER A 141 9.35 -6.76 2.61
N THR A 142 10.65 -6.85 2.82
CA THR A 142 11.30 -8.06 3.37
C THR A 142 10.73 -8.51 4.72
N LYS A 143 10.01 -7.63 5.43
CA LYS A 143 9.34 -7.90 6.70
C LYS A 143 8.36 -9.07 6.64
N TYR A 144 7.60 -9.17 5.55
CA TYR A 144 6.54 -10.18 5.41
C TYR A 144 6.95 -11.37 4.53
N GLY A 145 7.98 -11.19 3.70
CA GLY A 145 8.60 -12.27 2.94
C GLY A 145 7.77 -12.74 1.75
N THR A 146 7.06 -11.82 1.08
CA THR A 146 6.28 -12.09 -0.13
C THR A 146 7.08 -12.88 -1.14
N THR A 147 6.48 -13.97 -1.60
CA THR A 147 7.12 -14.98 -2.46
C THR A 147 6.78 -14.80 -3.93
N ALA A 148 5.64 -14.17 -4.21
CA ALA A 148 5.24 -13.71 -5.53
C ALA A 148 4.22 -12.58 -5.38
N GLU A 149 4.29 -11.61 -6.29
CA GLU A 149 3.26 -10.60 -6.52
C GLU A 149 2.93 -10.64 -8.01
N VAL A 150 1.64 -10.56 -8.32
CA VAL A 150 1.17 -10.33 -9.68
C VAL A 150 0.13 -9.22 -9.62
N ASP A 151 0.33 -8.24 -10.48
CA ASP A 151 -0.48 -7.04 -10.59
C ASP A 151 -1.19 -7.05 -11.93
N ARG A 152 -2.39 -6.50 -11.95
CA ARG A 152 -3.15 -6.22 -13.16
C ARG A 152 -3.80 -4.85 -13.08
N GLU A 153 -3.61 -4.07 -14.13
CA GLU A 153 -4.27 -2.78 -14.28
C GLU A 153 -5.51 -2.90 -15.20
N LEU A 154 -6.63 -2.36 -14.72
CA LEU A 154 -7.85 -2.17 -15.51
C LEU A 154 -8.12 -0.67 -15.57
N THR A 155 -8.21 -0.11 -16.78
CA THR A 155 -8.35 1.33 -16.97
C THR A 155 -9.73 1.70 -17.52
N LYS A 156 -10.27 2.83 -17.08
CA LYS A 156 -11.47 3.44 -17.67
C LYS A 156 -11.15 4.86 -18.07
N SER A 157 -10.43 4.99 -19.19
CA SER A 157 -9.77 6.24 -19.59
C SER A 157 -10.72 7.43 -19.70
N ALA A 158 -11.98 7.20 -20.10
CA ALA A 158 -12.98 8.27 -20.22
C ALA A 158 -13.35 8.92 -18.87
N GLU A 159 -13.19 8.20 -17.76
CA GLU A 159 -13.52 8.66 -16.42
C GLU A 159 -12.26 8.95 -15.58
N GLY A 160 -11.07 8.69 -16.13
CA GLY A 160 -9.81 8.87 -15.40
C GLY A 160 -9.68 7.93 -14.19
N HIS A 161 -10.37 6.79 -14.23
CA HIS A 161 -10.30 5.78 -13.18
C HIS A 161 -9.37 4.63 -13.58
N VAL A 162 -8.67 4.10 -12.58
CA VAL A 162 -7.81 2.93 -12.70
C VAL A 162 -8.13 2.00 -11.54
N ILE A 163 -8.32 0.71 -11.84
CA ILE A 163 -8.32 -0.35 -10.85
C ILE A 163 -6.98 -1.06 -10.96
N GLU A 164 -6.28 -1.19 -9.85
CA GLU A 164 -5.13 -2.09 -9.72
C GLU A 164 -5.58 -3.28 -8.87
N ASP A 165 -5.46 -4.45 -9.47
CA ASP A 165 -5.78 -5.73 -8.87
C ASP A 165 -4.51 -6.52 -8.66
N SER A 166 -4.12 -6.71 -7.41
CA SER A 166 -2.88 -7.39 -7.04
C SER A 166 -3.15 -8.52 -6.08
N VAL A 167 -2.28 -9.54 -6.15
CA VAL A 167 -2.29 -10.65 -5.19
C VAL A 167 -0.87 -10.94 -4.76
N LEU A 168 -0.68 -10.93 -3.45
CA LEU A 168 0.59 -11.26 -2.81
C LEU A 168 0.53 -12.68 -2.28
N ALA A 169 1.42 -13.55 -2.75
CA ALA A 169 1.62 -14.87 -2.18
C ALA A 169 2.62 -14.81 -1.04
N MET A 170 2.19 -15.18 0.16
CA MET A 170 2.95 -15.10 1.39
C MET A 170 3.50 -16.47 1.80
N PRO A 171 4.56 -16.53 2.63
CA PRO A 171 5.11 -17.80 3.11
C PRO A 171 4.12 -18.62 3.93
N SER A 172 3.18 -17.97 4.62
CA SER A 172 2.18 -18.62 5.46
C SER A 172 0.96 -17.72 5.67
N PRO A 173 -0.19 -18.29 6.12
CA PRO A 173 -1.33 -17.50 6.52
C PRO A 173 -1.05 -16.50 7.65
N ASP A 174 -0.19 -16.85 8.60
CA ASP A 174 0.19 -15.96 9.70
C ASP A 174 0.94 -14.72 9.20
N LYS A 175 1.77 -14.87 8.15
CA LYS A 175 2.47 -13.74 7.52
C LYS A 175 1.51 -12.83 6.74
N ALA A 176 0.56 -13.42 6.02
CA ALA A 176 -0.51 -12.68 5.36
C ALA A 176 -1.37 -11.89 6.38
N LEU A 177 -1.77 -12.55 7.48
CA LEU A 177 -2.52 -11.91 8.56
C LEU A 177 -1.71 -10.81 9.24
N ALA A 178 -0.41 -11.01 9.48
CA ALA A 178 0.45 -10.01 10.11
C ALA A 178 0.55 -8.73 9.27
N MET A 179 0.67 -8.85 7.94
CA MET A 179 0.68 -7.70 7.04
C MET A 179 -0.63 -6.90 7.14
N VAL A 180 -1.78 -7.58 6.99
CA VAL A 180 -3.09 -6.91 7.05
C VAL A 180 -3.37 -6.33 8.45
N SER A 181 -2.92 -7.02 9.50
CA SER A 181 -3.07 -6.54 10.88
C SER A 181 -2.24 -5.28 11.15
N ASP A 182 -0.98 -5.26 10.69
CA ASP A 182 -0.10 -4.10 10.79
C ASP A 182 -0.69 -2.89 10.05
N LEU A 183 -1.24 -3.11 8.86
CA LEU A 183 -1.92 -2.06 8.10
C LEU A 183 -3.15 -1.54 8.87
N SER A 184 -4.00 -2.44 9.36
CA SER A 184 -5.21 -2.08 10.11
C SER A 184 -4.92 -1.31 11.41
N GLY A 185 -3.90 -1.74 12.16
CA GLY A 185 -3.50 -1.09 13.41
C GLY A 185 -2.83 0.25 13.17
N SER A 186 -2.01 0.35 12.12
CA SER A 186 -1.34 1.59 11.76
C SER A 186 -2.32 2.66 11.27
N LEU A 187 -3.38 2.29 10.55
CA LEU A 187 -4.45 3.22 10.12
C LEU A 187 -5.16 3.92 11.29
N GLN A 188 -5.11 3.39 12.51
CA GLN A 188 -5.71 4.04 13.67
C GLN A 188 -4.88 5.24 14.17
N SER A 189 -3.55 5.17 14.03
CA SER A 189 -2.61 6.14 14.61
C SER A 189 -1.85 6.97 13.56
N CYS A 190 -1.69 6.45 12.35
CA CYS A 190 -1.11 7.18 11.22
C CYS A 190 -2.21 7.82 10.38
N LYS A 191 -2.32 9.15 10.43
CA LYS A 191 -3.29 9.93 9.63
C LYS A 191 -2.66 10.79 8.56
N LYS A 192 -1.44 11.26 8.80
CA LYS A 192 -0.67 12.06 7.85
C LYS A 192 0.79 11.68 7.96
N LEU A 193 1.45 11.51 6.82
CA LEU A 193 2.88 11.23 6.76
C LEU A 193 3.54 11.95 5.60
N SER A 194 4.86 12.12 5.71
CA SER A 194 5.72 12.51 4.61
C SER A 194 6.63 11.34 4.29
N VAL A 195 6.74 10.99 3.02
CA VAL A 195 7.44 9.80 2.53
C VAL A 195 8.22 10.14 1.27
N ALA A 196 9.39 9.53 1.09
CA ALA A 196 10.12 9.63 -0.16
C ALA A 196 9.69 8.51 -1.10
N ILE A 197 8.88 8.82 -2.11
CA ILE A 197 8.33 7.86 -3.07
C ILE A 197 9.20 7.90 -4.32
N SER A 198 9.85 6.79 -4.65
CA SER A 198 10.80 6.75 -5.77
C SER A 198 11.85 7.88 -5.71
N GLY A 199 12.29 8.22 -4.49
CA GLY A 199 13.24 9.30 -4.23
C GLY A 199 12.68 10.74 -4.33
N LYS A 200 11.37 10.92 -4.58
CA LYS A 200 10.71 12.23 -4.59
C LYS A 200 9.97 12.46 -3.28
N PRO A 201 10.05 13.66 -2.68
CA PRO A 201 9.20 13.99 -1.53
C PRO A 201 7.72 13.91 -1.89
N GLY A 202 6.97 13.18 -1.08
CA GLY A 202 5.52 13.08 -1.14
C GLY A 202 4.90 13.19 0.26
N SER A 203 3.60 13.46 0.30
CA SER A 203 2.80 13.42 1.51
C SER A 203 1.55 12.59 1.29
N MET A 204 1.14 11.84 2.31
CA MET A 204 -0.07 11.03 2.30
C MET A 204 -0.98 11.45 3.44
N GLU A 205 -2.28 11.53 3.17
CA GLU A 205 -3.32 11.63 4.19
C GLU A 205 -4.19 10.37 4.17
N LEU A 206 -4.23 9.66 5.29
CA LEU A 206 -4.84 8.34 5.42
C LEU A 206 -6.12 8.40 6.24
N SER A 207 -7.15 7.71 5.77
CA SER A 207 -8.37 7.46 6.53
C SER A 207 -8.82 6.02 6.35
N ALA A 208 -9.04 5.32 7.47
CA ALA A 208 -9.68 4.01 7.43
C ALA A 208 -11.11 4.11 6.88
N ILE A 209 -11.57 3.04 6.23
CA ILE A 209 -12.95 2.85 5.80
C ILE A 209 -13.59 1.86 6.80
N PRO A 210 -14.33 2.32 7.83
CA PRO A 210 -14.70 1.46 8.96
C PRO A 210 -15.43 0.17 8.60
N GLN A 211 -16.27 0.20 7.56
CA GLN A 211 -17.00 -0.98 7.08
C GLN A 211 -16.10 -2.05 6.43
N LEU A 212 -14.86 -1.69 6.08
CA LEU A 212 -13.82 -2.56 5.52
C LEU A 212 -12.67 -2.80 6.51
N MET A 213 -12.93 -2.63 7.82
CA MET A 213 -11.94 -2.87 8.88
C MET A 213 -12.43 -4.02 9.76
N LYS A 214 -11.96 -5.24 9.49
CA LYS A 214 -12.30 -6.44 10.27
C LYS A 214 -11.10 -7.38 10.33
N HIS A 215 -11.20 -8.47 11.09
CA HIS A 215 -10.09 -9.42 11.19
C HIS A 215 -9.72 -9.98 9.81
N GLY A 216 -8.44 -9.84 9.43
CA GLY A 216 -7.95 -10.24 8.11
C GLY A 216 -8.37 -9.34 6.96
N GLN A 217 -8.89 -8.12 7.21
CA GLN A 217 -9.20 -7.15 6.17
C GLN A 217 -8.92 -5.70 6.62
N ALA A 218 -8.35 -4.90 5.72
CA ALA A 218 -8.09 -3.49 5.96
C ALA A 218 -8.37 -2.65 4.71
N GLY A 219 -9.37 -1.79 4.78
CA GLY A 219 -9.70 -0.82 3.74
C GLY A 219 -9.46 0.63 4.18
N TYR A 220 -8.95 1.45 3.25
CA TYR A 220 -8.61 2.85 3.52
C TYR A 220 -8.69 3.75 2.28
N LEU A 221 -8.76 5.06 2.54
CA LEU A 221 -8.56 6.14 1.60
C LEU A 221 -7.18 6.76 1.84
N ASN A 222 -6.49 7.09 0.75
CA ASN A 222 -5.20 7.77 0.74
C ASN A 222 -5.25 8.95 -0.23
N TYR A 223 -5.03 10.16 0.29
CA TYR A 223 -4.75 11.34 -0.55
C TYR A 223 -3.25 11.48 -0.70
N LEU A 224 -2.72 11.00 -1.82
CA LEU A 224 -1.30 11.03 -2.11
C LEU A 224 -0.95 12.31 -2.89
N THR A 225 0.00 13.10 -2.38
CA THR A 225 0.52 14.30 -3.04
C THR A 225 2.00 14.14 -3.38
N VAL A 226 2.35 14.22 -4.67
CA VAL A 226 3.73 14.18 -5.17
C VAL A 226 3.95 15.28 -6.20
N GLY A 227 5.01 16.06 -6.06
CA GLY A 227 5.32 17.14 -7.01
C GLY A 227 4.21 18.19 -7.15
N GLY A 228 3.44 18.42 -6.08
CA GLY A 228 2.33 19.37 -6.04
C GLY A 228 1.02 18.88 -6.68
N LYS A 229 0.95 17.61 -7.09
CA LYS A 229 -0.28 16.98 -7.61
C LYS A 229 -0.81 15.98 -6.60
N THR A 230 -2.11 16.04 -6.34
CA THR A 230 -2.81 15.13 -5.41
C THR A 230 -3.68 14.16 -6.19
N VAL A 231 -3.71 12.90 -5.75
CA VAL A 231 -4.62 11.86 -6.24
C VAL A 231 -5.35 11.20 -5.09
N LEU A 232 -6.54 10.70 -5.38
CA LEU A 232 -7.33 9.91 -4.45
C LEU A 232 -7.16 8.44 -4.78
N LEU A 233 -6.75 7.68 -3.77
CA LEU A 233 -6.65 6.23 -3.80
C LEU A 233 -7.57 5.65 -2.74
N THR A 234 -8.30 4.61 -3.11
CA THR A 234 -9.07 3.77 -2.19
C THR A 234 -8.49 2.36 -2.31
N ALA A 235 -8.16 1.71 -1.21
CA ALA A 235 -7.63 0.35 -1.22
C ALA A 235 -8.39 -0.54 -0.24
N ASP A 236 -8.48 -1.82 -0.59
CA ASP A 236 -8.96 -2.90 0.27
C ASP A 236 -8.00 -4.07 0.19
N LEU A 237 -7.47 -4.48 1.34
CA LEU A 237 -6.58 -5.63 1.47
C LEU A 237 -7.27 -6.72 2.27
N VAL A 238 -7.33 -7.93 1.73
CA VAL A 238 -8.00 -9.07 2.37
C VAL A 238 -7.07 -10.29 2.41
N GLN A 239 -6.85 -10.83 3.60
CA GLN A 239 -6.16 -12.09 3.78
C GLN A 239 -7.02 -13.26 3.29
N VAL A 240 -6.46 -14.09 2.40
CA VAL A 240 -7.07 -15.34 1.93
C VAL A 240 -6.06 -16.47 2.05
N GLY A 241 -6.14 -17.23 3.15
CA GLY A 241 -5.15 -18.26 3.45
C GLY A 241 -3.75 -17.64 3.55
N SER A 242 -2.82 -18.14 2.74
CA SER A 242 -1.46 -17.61 2.58
C SER A 242 -1.32 -16.54 1.49
N ALA A 243 -2.41 -16.02 0.95
CA ALA A 243 -2.41 -14.91 0.01
C ALA A 243 -3.00 -13.64 0.64
N VAL A 244 -2.66 -12.48 0.09
CA VAL A 244 -3.33 -11.20 0.34
C VAL A 244 -3.88 -10.70 -0.99
N SER A 245 -5.21 -10.58 -1.05
CA SER A 245 -5.95 -9.85 -2.09
C SER A 245 -5.72 -8.36 -1.89
N VAL A 246 -5.39 -7.62 -2.94
CA VAL A 246 -5.25 -6.17 -2.91
C VAL A 246 -6.04 -5.60 -4.07
N VAL A 247 -7.08 -4.83 -3.77
CA VAL A 247 -7.84 -4.09 -4.78
C VAL A 247 -7.68 -2.61 -4.49
N VAL A 248 -7.18 -1.87 -5.47
CA VAL A 248 -6.99 -0.43 -5.39
C VAL A 248 -7.80 0.24 -6.49
N LEU A 249 -8.57 1.26 -6.12
CA LEU A 249 -9.27 2.14 -7.05
C LEU A 249 -8.66 3.54 -6.97
N LEU A 250 -8.19 4.03 -8.10
CA LEU A 250 -7.69 5.39 -8.29
C LEU A 250 -8.66 6.20 -9.10
N GLY A 251 -8.77 7.46 -8.72
CA GLY A 251 -9.62 8.41 -9.42
C GLY A 251 -9.23 9.85 -9.16
N PRO A 252 -9.98 10.80 -9.76
CA PRO A 252 -9.82 12.20 -9.49
C PRO A 252 -10.06 12.50 -8.01
N VAL A 253 -9.40 13.54 -7.50
CA VAL A 253 -9.65 14.03 -6.14
C VAL A 253 -11.09 14.52 -6.05
N THR A 254 -11.84 13.94 -5.12
CA THR A 254 -13.20 14.35 -4.81
C THR A 254 -13.40 14.44 -3.30
N ASN A 255 -14.27 15.36 -2.87
CA ASN A 255 -14.79 15.43 -1.51
C ASN A 255 -16.28 15.09 -1.47
N ASP A 256 -16.88 14.69 -2.60
CA ASP A 256 -18.28 14.30 -2.66
C ASP A 256 -18.47 12.95 -1.97
N LYS A 257 -19.29 12.94 -0.92
CA LYS A 257 -19.53 11.73 -0.11
C LYS A 257 -20.26 10.63 -0.89
N THR A 258 -21.04 11.00 -1.89
CA THR A 258 -21.75 10.06 -2.77
C THR A 258 -20.75 9.36 -3.67
N GLU A 259 -19.84 10.11 -4.31
CA GLU A 259 -18.77 9.55 -5.14
C GLU A 259 -17.85 8.65 -4.31
N LEU A 260 -17.42 9.11 -3.12
CA LEU A 260 -16.63 8.29 -2.20
C LEU A 260 -17.39 7.02 -1.75
N GLY A 261 -18.70 7.13 -1.53
CA GLY A 261 -19.54 5.98 -1.20
C GLY A 261 -19.66 4.97 -2.35
N GLN A 262 -19.77 5.45 -3.59
CA GLN A 262 -19.80 4.63 -4.79
C GLN A 262 -18.45 3.93 -5.01
N MET A 263 -17.33 4.67 -4.92
CA MET A 263 -15.98 4.10 -4.99
C MET A 263 -15.79 2.98 -3.96
N GLY A 264 -16.18 3.21 -2.71
CA GLY A 264 -16.12 2.19 -1.65
C GLY A 264 -17.01 0.97 -1.93
N SER A 265 -18.20 1.17 -2.52
CA SER A 265 -19.10 0.07 -2.90
C SER A 265 -18.55 -0.76 -4.07
N THR A 266 -18.02 -0.11 -5.10
CA THR A 266 -17.38 -0.78 -6.24
C THR A 266 -16.17 -1.58 -5.77
N MET A 267 -15.29 -0.97 -4.97
CA MET A 267 -14.13 -1.65 -4.41
C MET A 267 -14.52 -2.87 -3.57
N GLY A 268 -15.54 -2.74 -2.70
CA GLY A 268 -16.03 -3.88 -1.91
C GLY A 268 -16.55 -5.03 -2.78
N HIS A 269 -17.27 -4.73 -3.86
CA HIS A 269 -17.75 -5.74 -4.81
C HIS A 269 -16.60 -6.46 -5.52
N LEU A 270 -15.61 -5.72 -6.02
CA LEU A 270 -14.44 -6.28 -6.71
C LEU A 270 -13.58 -7.12 -5.77
N SER A 271 -13.37 -6.65 -4.55
CA SER A 271 -12.69 -7.38 -3.49
C SER A 271 -13.40 -8.72 -3.18
N ASP A 272 -14.73 -8.72 -3.06
CA ASP A 272 -15.50 -9.95 -2.83
C ASP A 272 -15.32 -10.97 -3.98
N LEU A 273 -15.29 -10.50 -5.24
CA LEU A 273 -15.03 -11.35 -6.40
C LEU A 273 -13.62 -11.97 -6.37
N GLN A 274 -12.60 -11.15 -6.12
CA GLN A 274 -11.21 -11.59 -6.06
C GLN A 274 -11.00 -12.59 -4.91
N VAL A 275 -11.53 -12.28 -3.72
CA VAL A 275 -11.48 -13.16 -2.54
C VAL A 275 -12.17 -14.50 -2.82
N ALA A 276 -13.32 -14.51 -3.49
CA ALA A 276 -14.02 -15.74 -3.84
C ALA A 276 -13.20 -16.62 -4.80
N ARG A 277 -12.53 -16.02 -5.79
CA ARG A 277 -11.62 -16.70 -6.72
C ARG A 277 -10.43 -17.32 -5.98
N LEU A 278 -9.77 -16.55 -5.13
CA LEU A 278 -8.63 -17.01 -4.34
C LEU A 278 -9.00 -18.13 -3.37
N LYS A 279 -10.14 -18.03 -2.67
CA LYS A 279 -10.65 -19.11 -1.81
C LYS A 279 -10.84 -20.40 -2.59
N LYS A 280 -11.46 -20.31 -3.78
CA LYS A 280 -11.64 -21.47 -4.66
C LYS A 280 -10.29 -22.06 -5.13
N ALA A 281 -9.34 -21.22 -5.53
CA ALA A 281 -8.02 -21.64 -5.98
C ALA A 281 -7.21 -22.35 -4.89
N GLN A 282 -7.41 -21.96 -3.62
CA GLN A 282 -6.76 -22.57 -2.45
C GLN A 282 -7.56 -23.72 -1.81
N GLY A 283 -8.77 -24.01 -2.31
CA GLY A 283 -9.64 -25.05 -1.73
C GLY A 283 -10.21 -24.69 -0.35
N LEU A 284 -10.45 -23.41 -0.09
CA LEU A 284 -10.99 -22.86 1.17
C LEU A 284 -12.50 -22.55 1.11
N GLY A 285 -13.18 -22.93 0.03
CA GLY A 285 -14.59 -22.62 -0.25
C GLY A 285 -15.47 -23.86 -0.40
#